data_AF-A0A256W6V7-F1
#
_entry.id   AF-A0A256W6V7-F1
#
_cell.length_a   1.000
_cell.length_b   1.000
_cell.length_c   1.000
_cell.angle_alpha   90.00
_cell.angle_beta   90.00
_cell.angle_gamma   90.00
#
_symmetry.space_group_name_H-M   'P 1'
#
loop_
_entity.id
_entity.type
_entity.pdbx_description
1 polymer ?
#
loop_
_entity_poly.entity_id
_entity_poly.type
_entity_poly.pdbx_seq_one_letter_code
_entity_poly.pdbx_strand_id
1 'polypeptide(L)'
;MTKEKLKVGEISKPRFEFRTFGRDFQDAAYLMSRLSIPVPKKVWERTSEEIYIISRTNDVNNTKIRNGKMDIKTFVSEVDGLEQWNPLMKGKFPMKAEMLEKEVFPAFRVEMPKTVEKERYGFMVNDTICEYANVYINGAMVTTINSESTEIEDIKKTINIGMIDKKLAN
;
A
#
# COMPACT_ATOMS: atom_id res chain seq x y z
N MET A 1 11.45 38.04 -7.27
CA MET A 1 11.23 37.30 -6.02
C MET A 1 12.34 36.28 -5.85
N THR A 2 13.04 36.29 -4.72
CA THR A 2 14.11 35.33 -4.41
C THR A 2 13.48 33.94 -4.23
N LYS A 3 13.88 32.98 -5.07
CA LYS A 3 13.41 31.59 -4.99
C LYS A 3 13.89 30.99 -3.67
N GLU A 4 12.96 30.57 -2.82
CA GLU A 4 13.31 29.86 -1.58
C GLU A 4 14.13 28.61 -1.90
N LYS A 5 15.26 28.43 -1.20
CA LYS A 5 16.11 27.24 -1.38
C LYS A 5 15.40 26.02 -0.77
N LEU A 6 15.29 24.96 -1.56
CA LEU A 6 14.82 23.67 -1.07
C LEU A 6 15.79 23.12 -0.02
N LYS A 7 15.25 22.60 1.08
CA LYS A 7 16.01 21.92 2.13
C LYS A 7 15.74 20.42 2.07
N VAL A 8 16.80 19.64 1.92
CA VAL A 8 16.70 18.19 1.79
C VAL A 8 16.27 17.56 3.12
N GLY A 9 15.10 16.93 3.12
CA GLY A 9 14.56 16.20 4.28
C GLY A 9 13.47 16.93 5.07
N GLU A 10 13.08 18.13 4.67
CA GLU A 10 11.99 18.90 5.28
C GLU A 10 10.68 18.78 4.48
N ILE A 11 9.54 19.05 5.12
CA ILE A 11 8.24 19.19 4.43
C ILE A 11 8.33 20.48 3.61
N SER A 12 8.11 20.38 2.30
CA SER A 12 8.13 21.55 1.41
C SER A 12 6.76 21.80 0.81
N LYS A 13 6.61 23.02 0.26
CA LYS A 13 5.56 23.42 -0.69
C LYS A 13 5.38 22.38 -1.82
N PRO A 14 4.22 22.36 -2.52
CA PRO A 14 3.99 21.50 -3.67
C PRO A 14 5.15 21.56 -4.67
N ARG A 15 5.58 20.40 -5.18
CA ARG A 15 6.74 20.29 -6.07
C ARG A 15 6.35 19.65 -7.38
N PHE A 16 6.89 20.20 -8.46
CA PHE A 16 6.90 19.54 -9.75
C PHE A 16 7.89 18.37 -9.72
N GLU A 17 7.50 17.23 -10.25
CA GLU A 17 8.31 16.01 -10.37
C GLU A 17 8.16 15.46 -11.80
N PHE A 18 9.25 14.96 -12.36
CA PHE A 18 9.19 14.00 -13.46
C PHE A 18 9.79 12.68 -12.99
N ARG A 19 9.27 11.59 -13.53
CA ARG A 19 9.80 10.25 -13.29
C ARG A 19 9.68 9.43 -14.57
N THR A 20 10.74 8.73 -14.92
CA THR A 20 10.77 7.84 -16.07
C THR A 20 11.47 6.53 -15.72
N PHE A 21 11.13 5.46 -16.44
CA PHE A 21 11.70 4.13 -16.27
C PHE A 21 12.60 3.81 -17.48
N GLY A 22 13.77 3.24 -17.21
CA GLY A 22 14.76 2.92 -18.24
C GLY A 22 15.71 1.84 -17.74
N ARG A 23 16.38 1.16 -18.68
CA ARG A 23 17.32 0.09 -18.36
C ARG A 23 18.68 0.61 -17.91
N ASP A 24 19.05 1.82 -18.35
CA ASP A 24 20.32 2.45 -18.03
C ASP A 24 20.16 3.99 -18.00
N PHE A 25 20.74 4.61 -16.98
CA PHE A 25 20.82 6.05 -16.78
C PHE A 25 22.21 6.50 -16.31
N GLN A 26 23.28 5.74 -16.60
CA GLN A 26 24.63 6.03 -16.12
C GLN A 26 25.14 7.41 -16.53
N ASP A 27 24.94 7.82 -17.78
CA ASP A 27 25.37 9.15 -18.26
C ASP A 27 24.65 10.29 -17.52
N ALA A 28 23.33 10.15 -17.32
CA ALA A 28 22.55 11.11 -16.56
C ALA A 28 23.00 11.16 -15.09
N ALA A 29 23.25 10.00 -14.47
CA ALA A 29 23.77 9.92 -13.10
C ALA A 29 25.16 10.56 -12.98
N TYR A 30 26.04 10.35 -13.96
CA TYR A 30 27.36 10.98 -14.02
C TYR A 30 27.23 12.51 -14.09
N LEU A 31 26.41 13.04 -15.00
CA LEU A 31 26.18 14.49 -15.10
C LEU A 31 25.59 15.07 -13.82
N MET A 32 24.60 14.40 -13.21
CA MET A 32 24.03 14.81 -11.92
C MET A 32 25.11 14.87 -10.82
N SER A 33 26.06 13.94 -10.79
CA SER A 33 27.15 13.94 -9.82
C SER A 33 28.10 15.13 -9.98
N ARG A 34 28.38 15.53 -11.23
CA ARG A 34 29.26 16.67 -11.55
C ARG A 34 28.65 18.02 -11.19
N LEU A 35 27.32 18.12 -11.28
CA LEU A 35 26.56 19.35 -11.04
C LEU A 35 26.01 19.42 -9.60
N SER A 36 26.10 18.34 -8.82
CA SER A 36 25.58 18.30 -7.46
C SER A 36 26.31 19.26 -6.54
N ILE A 37 25.56 19.99 -5.73
CA ILE A 37 26.08 20.67 -4.53
C ILE A 37 26.32 19.65 -3.40
N PRO A 38 27.04 20.00 -2.31
CA PRO A 38 27.20 19.11 -1.17
C PRO A 38 25.86 18.66 -0.58
N VAL A 39 25.69 17.35 -0.43
CA VAL A 39 24.51 16.71 0.15
C VAL A 39 24.88 16.13 1.53
N PRO A 40 24.00 16.14 2.55
CA PRO A 40 24.29 15.50 3.83
C PRO A 40 24.58 13.99 3.69
N LYS A 41 25.64 13.49 4.33
CA LYS A 41 26.06 12.07 4.27
C LYS A 41 24.92 11.08 4.52
N LYS A 42 24.03 11.40 5.46
CA LYS A 42 22.87 10.57 5.84
C LYS A 42 21.84 10.33 4.72
N VAL A 43 21.92 11.02 3.59
CA VAL A 43 21.01 10.83 2.46
C VAL A 43 21.72 10.46 1.15
N TRP A 44 23.04 10.21 1.17
CA TRP A 44 23.83 9.83 -0.01
C TRP A 44 23.34 8.53 -0.62
N GLU A 45 23.25 7.49 0.19
CA GLU A 45 22.79 6.17 -0.21
C GLU A 45 21.68 5.73 0.73
N ARG A 46 20.57 5.29 0.14
CA ARG A 46 19.39 4.85 0.87
C ARG A 46 18.77 3.70 0.12
N THR A 47 18.61 2.58 0.81
CA THR A 47 17.71 1.50 0.41
C THR A 47 16.40 1.66 1.16
N SER A 48 15.31 1.23 0.55
CA SER A 48 14.02 1.23 1.22
C SER A 48 13.12 0.15 0.65
N GLU A 49 12.44 -0.55 1.55
CA GLU A 49 11.28 -1.34 1.22
C GLU A 49 10.05 -0.44 1.20
N GLU A 50 9.30 -0.51 0.10
CA GLU A 50 8.18 0.38 -0.17
C GLU A 50 6.97 -0.46 -0.58
N ILE A 51 5.84 -0.20 0.07
CA ILE A 51 4.54 -0.76 -0.33
C ILE A 51 3.73 0.38 -0.94
N TYR A 52 3.28 0.18 -2.17
CA TYR A 52 2.39 1.11 -2.86
C TYR A 52 0.94 0.62 -2.70
N ILE A 53 0.05 1.54 -2.31
CA ILE A 53 -1.39 1.29 -2.28
C ILE A 53 -1.98 1.98 -3.50
N ILE A 54 -2.52 1.18 -4.42
CA ILE A 54 -3.14 1.65 -5.65
C ILE A 54 -4.63 1.35 -5.55
N SER A 55 -5.48 2.35 -5.79
CA SER A 55 -6.94 2.18 -5.87
C SER A 55 -7.42 2.50 -7.27
N ARG A 56 -8.33 1.67 -7.80
CA ARG A 56 -8.97 1.90 -9.10
C ARG A 56 -9.78 3.20 -9.15
N THR A 57 -10.31 3.63 -8.01
CA THR A 57 -11.15 4.83 -7.89
C THR A 57 -10.34 6.09 -7.56
N ASN A 58 -9.01 6.00 -7.51
CA ASN A 58 -8.15 7.07 -7.07
C ASN A 58 -7.00 7.31 -8.05
N ASP A 59 -7.19 8.31 -8.88
CA ASP A 59 -6.24 8.86 -9.84
C ASP A 59 -5.57 10.16 -9.35
N VAL A 60 -5.99 10.67 -8.18
CA VAL A 60 -5.50 11.96 -7.66
C VAL A 60 -4.52 11.81 -6.52
N ASN A 61 -4.59 10.73 -5.72
CA ASN A 61 -3.69 10.55 -4.57
C ASN A 61 -2.80 9.33 -4.69
N ASN A 62 -1.53 9.51 -4.30
CA ASN A 62 -0.50 8.50 -4.35
C ASN A 62 -0.18 8.11 -2.92
N THR A 63 -0.30 6.83 -2.59
CA THR A 63 -0.04 6.36 -1.23
C THR A 63 1.09 5.36 -1.22
N LYS A 64 2.05 5.61 -0.32
CA LYS A 64 3.17 4.71 -0.06
C LYS A 64 3.39 4.54 1.43
N ILE A 65 3.69 3.30 1.82
CA ILE A 65 4.24 2.99 3.14
C ILE A 65 5.74 2.69 2.98
N ARG A 66 6.56 3.37 3.78
CA ARG A 66 8.02 3.21 3.79
C ARG A 66 8.57 3.46 5.18
N ASN A 67 9.44 2.56 5.66
CA ASN A 67 10.15 2.68 6.94
C ASN A 67 9.18 2.99 8.11
N GLY A 68 8.06 2.27 8.16
CA GLY A 68 7.03 2.45 9.19
C GLY A 68 6.33 3.81 9.15
N LYS A 69 6.27 4.45 7.97
CA LYS A 69 5.52 5.70 7.76
C LYS A 69 4.69 5.61 6.49
N MET A 70 3.45 6.10 6.54
CA MET A 70 2.60 6.32 5.38
C MET A 70 2.79 7.75 4.88
N ASP A 71 2.92 7.90 3.57
CA ASP A 71 3.00 9.18 2.85
C ASP A 71 1.89 9.17 1.79
N ILE A 72 0.97 10.13 1.89
CA ILE A 72 -0.08 10.37 0.89
C ILE A 72 0.21 11.72 0.25
N LYS A 73 0.36 11.71 -1.08
CA LYS A 73 0.49 12.92 -1.88
C LYS A 73 -0.75 13.08 -2.76
N THR A 74 -1.13 14.32 -3.02
CA THR A 74 -2.23 14.67 -3.91
C THR A 74 -1.70 15.39 -5.14
N PHE A 75 -2.22 15.01 -6.31
CA PHE A 75 -2.00 15.67 -7.58
C PHE A 75 -2.63 17.06 -7.53
N VAL A 76 -1.89 18.06 -7.97
CA VAL A 76 -2.35 19.46 -7.99
C VAL A 76 -2.65 19.89 -9.42
N SER A 77 -1.67 19.75 -10.31
CA SER A 77 -1.77 20.18 -11.71
C SER A 77 -0.62 19.61 -12.52
N GLU A 78 -0.74 19.65 -13.84
CA GLU A 78 0.36 19.39 -14.77
C GLU A 78 0.68 20.67 -15.54
N VAL A 79 1.98 20.99 -15.65
CA VAL A 79 2.48 22.11 -16.46
C VAL A 79 3.69 21.61 -17.23
N ASP A 80 3.69 21.77 -18.55
CA ASP A 80 4.78 21.35 -19.44
C ASP A 80 5.18 19.86 -19.29
N GLY A 81 4.21 18.97 -19.08
CA GLY A 81 4.47 17.54 -18.87
C GLY A 81 5.05 17.20 -17.49
N LEU A 82 5.09 18.16 -16.56
CA LEU A 82 5.55 17.98 -15.19
C LEU A 82 4.38 18.00 -14.23
N GLU A 83 4.23 16.92 -13.46
CA GLU A 83 3.18 16.80 -12.46
C GLU A 83 3.58 17.52 -11.18
N GLN A 84 2.67 18.32 -10.63
CA GLN A 84 2.83 18.96 -9.33
C GLN A 84 2.14 18.15 -8.24
N TRP A 85 2.90 17.81 -7.20
CA TRP A 85 2.44 16.99 -6.09
C TRP A 85 2.52 17.74 -4.76
N ASN A 86 1.45 17.70 -3.97
CA ASN A 86 1.40 18.27 -2.62
C ASN A 86 1.35 17.15 -1.56
N PRO A 87 2.18 17.20 -0.50
CA PRO A 87 2.02 16.30 0.64
C PRO A 87 0.65 16.51 1.30
N LEU A 88 -0.22 15.50 1.24
CA LEU A 88 -1.54 15.53 1.88
C LEU A 88 -1.45 15.05 3.32
N MET A 89 -0.75 13.93 3.55
CA MET A 89 -0.58 13.36 4.88
C MET A 89 0.76 12.64 5.00
N LYS A 90 1.39 12.73 6.17
CA LYS A 90 2.54 11.90 6.52
C LYS A 90 2.48 11.46 7.98
N GLY A 91 2.30 10.17 8.21
CA GLY A 91 2.08 9.60 9.53
C GLY A 91 2.94 8.36 9.80
N LYS A 92 3.09 8.00 11.08
CA LYS A 92 3.63 6.67 11.46
C LYS A 92 2.63 5.59 11.02
N PHE A 93 3.14 4.45 10.57
CA PHE A 93 2.35 3.27 10.25
C PHE A 93 2.91 2.07 11.03
N PRO A 94 2.08 1.28 11.74
CA PRO A 94 0.62 1.42 11.88
C PRO A 94 0.18 2.71 12.58
N MET A 95 -1.04 3.18 12.28
CA MET A 95 -1.66 4.37 12.88
C MET A 95 -2.97 4.03 13.59
N LYS A 96 -3.51 4.98 14.36
CA LYS A 96 -4.81 4.82 15.03
C LYS A 96 -5.92 4.64 13.98
N ALA A 97 -6.93 3.82 14.30
CA ALA A 97 -8.07 3.57 13.43
C ALA A 97 -8.80 4.87 13.04
N GLU A 98 -8.90 5.83 13.96
CA GLU A 98 -9.48 7.15 13.69
C GLU A 98 -8.77 7.92 12.57
N MET A 99 -7.44 7.80 12.46
CA MET A 99 -6.68 8.42 11.36
C MET A 99 -6.98 7.73 10.03
N LEU A 100 -7.19 6.41 10.06
CA LEU A 100 -7.59 5.68 8.87
C LEU A 100 -8.94 6.18 8.37
N GLU A 101 -9.92 6.29 9.27
CA GLU A 101 -11.28 6.71 8.94
C GLU A 101 -11.36 8.17 8.46
N LYS A 102 -10.69 9.09 9.16
CA LYS A 102 -10.83 10.53 8.91
C LYS A 102 -9.93 11.08 7.81
N GLU A 103 -8.76 10.46 7.59
CA GLU A 103 -7.76 10.99 6.66
C GLU A 103 -7.44 10.01 5.52
N VAL A 104 -7.19 8.74 5.82
CA VAL A 104 -6.69 7.78 4.83
C VAL A 104 -7.76 7.33 3.84
N PHE A 105 -8.89 6.82 4.31
CA PHE A 105 -9.98 6.35 3.43
C PHE A 105 -10.58 7.47 2.58
N PRO A 106 -10.82 8.69 3.11
CA PRO A 106 -11.18 9.83 2.28
C PRO A 106 -10.13 10.15 1.21
N ALA A 107 -8.84 10.09 1.55
CA ALA A 107 -7.77 10.24 0.57
C ALA A 107 -7.74 9.09 -0.45
N PHE A 108 -8.22 7.91 -0.11
CA PHE A 108 -8.38 6.80 -1.07
C PHE A 108 -9.61 6.92 -1.96
N ARG A 109 -10.49 7.90 -1.68
CA ARG A 109 -11.78 8.09 -2.37
C ARG A 109 -12.61 6.81 -2.37
N VAL A 110 -12.57 6.10 -1.24
CA VAL A 110 -13.40 4.91 -0.98
C VAL A 110 -13.98 5.01 0.42
N GLU A 111 -15.16 4.42 0.60
CA GLU A 111 -15.73 4.29 1.93
C GLU A 111 -14.92 3.27 2.74
N MET A 112 -14.59 3.64 3.97
CA MET A 112 -14.00 2.71 4.91
C MET A 112 -15.01 1.59 5.20
N PRO A 113 -14.63 0.31 5.06
CA PRO A 113 -15.47 -0.79 5.53
C PRO A 113 -15.67 -0.65 7.03
N LYS A 114 -16.84 -0.14 7.43
CA LYS A 114 -17.22 0.05 8.84
C LYS A 114 -17.58 -1.27 9.50
N THR A 115 -18.13 -2.18 8.72
CA THR A 115 -18.56 -3.51 9.13
C THR A 115 -18.15 -4.53 8.08
N VAL A 116 -17.76 -5.70 8.55
CA VAL A 116 -17.61 -6.90 7.71
C VAL A 116 -18.69 -7.85 8.17
N GLU A 117 -19.68 -8.08 7.33
CA GLU A 117 -20.75 -9.02 7.63
C GLU A 117 -20.29 -10.43 7.23
N LYS A 118 -20.56 -11.39 8.12
CA LYS A 118 -20.15 -12.78 7.91
C LYS A 118 -21.29 -13.71 8.30
N GLU A 119 -21.77 -14.45 7.32
CA GLU A 119 -22.64 -15.60 7.54
C GLU A 119 -21.77 -16.84 7.57
N ARG A 120 -21.77 -17.60 8.67
CA ARG A 120 -20.86 -18.71 8.92
C ARG A 120 -21.59 -20.02 9.06
N TYR A 121 -21.00 -21.05 8.50
CA TYR A 121 -21.49 -22.42 8.53
C TYR A 121 -20.37 -23.29 9.08
N GLY A 122 -20.61 -23.84 10.28
CA GLY A 122 -19.66 -24.71 10.97
C GLY A 122 -19.89 -26.18 10.63
N PHE A 123 -18.80 -26.92 10.45
CA PHE A 123 -18.79 -28.34 10.16
C PHE A 123 -17.70 -29.03 10.98
N MET A 124 -17.81 -30.35 11.11
CA MET A 124 -16.77 -31.22 11.65
C MET A 124 -16.41 -32.25 10.59
N VAL A 125 -15.15 -32.30 10.16
CA VAL A 125 -14.67 -33.20 9.11
C VAL A 125 -13.30 -33.74 9.49
N ASN A 126 -13.13 -35.07 9.51
CA ASN A 126 -11.87 -35.74 9.90
C ASN A 126 -11.23 -35.16 11.18
N ASP A 127 -12.02 -34.94 12.23
CA ASP A 127 -11.56 -34.35 13.49
C ASP A 127 -10.97 -32.92 13.34
N THR A 128 -11.40 -32.21 12.30
CA THR A 128 -11.13 -30.80 12.09
C THR A 128 -12.42 -29.99 12.18
N ILE A 129 -12.35 -28.83 12.83
CA ILE A 129 -13.42 -27.84 12.79
C ILE A 129 -13.29 -27.11 11.46
N CYS A 130 -14.33 -27.10 10.64
CA CYS A 130 -14.33 -26.39 9.37
C CYS A 130 -15.37 -25.26 9.38
N GLU A 131 -15.04 -24.12 8.80
CA GLU A 131 -15.94 -23.00 8.57
C GLU A 131 -15.99 -22.72 7.07
N TYR A 132 -17.20 -22.64 6.52
CA TYR A 132 -17.47 -21.91 5.29
C TYR A 132 -18.16 -20.60 5.67
N ALA A 133 -17.76 -19.48 5.07
CA ALA A 133 -18.40 -18.20 5.33
C ALA A 133 -18.61 -17.37 4.07
N ASN A 134 -19.81 -16.79 3.94
CA ASN A 134 -20.08 -15.67 3.04
C ASN A 134 -19.65 -14.39 3.76
N VAL A 135 -18.66 -13.69 3.21
CA VAL A 135 -18.08 -12.47 3.78
C VAL A 135 -18.40 -11.28 2.88
N TYR A 136 -19.09 -10.28 3.42
CA TYR A 136 -19.44 -9.08 2.68
C TYR A 136 -18.52 -7.92 3.11
N ILE A 137 -17.72 -7.44 2.17
CA ILE A 137 -16.79 -6.31 2.36
C ILE A 137 -17.19 -5.21 1.40
N ASN A 138 -17.69 -4.08 1.91
CA ASN A 138 -18.19 -2.97 1.08
C ASN A 138 -19.21 -3.42 0.01
N GLY A 139 -20.12 -4.33 0.37
CA GLY A 139 -21.13 -4.88 -0.55
C GLY A 139 -20.62 -5.93 -1.54
N ALA A 140 -19.31 -6.13 -1.66
CA ALA A 140 -18.74 -7.23 -2.41
C ALA A 140 -18.76 -8.51 -1.55
N MET A 141 -19.38 -9.56 -2.07
CA MET A 141 -19.40 -10.87 -1.41
C MET A 141 -18.19 -11.70 -1.86
N VAL A 142 -17.43 -12.19 -0.88
CA VAL A 142 -16.36 -13.17 -1.05
C VAL A 142 -16.63 -14.35 -0.14
N THR A 143 -16.16 -15.54 -0.50
CA THR A 143 -16.34 -16.74 0.30
C THR A 143 -15.01 -17.14 0.94
N THR A 144 -15.04 -17.51 2.22
CA THR A 144 -13.88 -18.09 2.90
C THR A 144 -14.18 -19.52 3.33
N ILE A 145 -13.18 -20.39 3.25
CA ILE A 145 -13.23 -21.72 3.85
C ILE A 145 -12.00 -21.93 4.72
N ASN A 146 -12.14 -22.58 5.87
CA ASN A 146 -11.02 -23.01 6.70
C ASN A 146 -11.24 -24.44 7.23
N SER A 147 -10.15 -25.02 7.75
CA SER A 147 -10.15 -26.25 8.54
C SER A 147 -9.07 -26.09 9.61
N GLU A 148 -9.43 -26.27 10.87
CA GLU A 148 -8.53 -26.16 12.02
C GLU A 148 -8.55 -27.43 12.85
N SER A 149 -7.36 -27.88 13.26
CA SER A 149 -7.14 -29.00 14.18
C SER A 149 -5.80 -28.78 14.89
N THR A 150 -5.62 -29.41 16.04
CA THR A 150 -4.31 -29.51 16.69
C THR A 150 -3.36 -30.44 15.95
N GLU A 151 -3.88 -31.28 15.05
CA GLU A 151 -3.12 -32.29 14.31
C GLU A 151 -3.05 -31.97 12.81
N ILE A 152 -1.82 -31.88 12.28
CA ILE A 152 -1.57 -31.57 10.86
C ILE A 152 -2.14 -32.63 9.93
N GLU A 153 -2.07 -33.91 10.33
CA GLU A 153 -2.54 -35.02 9.49
C GLU A 153 -4.05 -34.98 9.27
N ASP A 154 -4.81 -34.47 10.23
CA ASP A 154 -6.25 -34.32 10.12
C ASP A 154 -6.62 -33.20 9.13
N ILE A 155 -5.90 -32.07 9.18
CA ILE A 155 -6.02 -31.00 8.18
C ILE A 155 -5.68 -31.52 6.77
N LYS A 156 -4.58 -32.28 6.62
CA LYS A 156 -4.19 -32.86 5.32
C LYS A 156 -5.25 -33.80 4.77
N LYS A 157 -5.84 -34.66 5.61
CA LYS A 157 -6.95 -35.53 5.21
C LYS A 157 -8.14 -34.69 4.74
N THR A 158 -8.52 -33.65 5.49
CA THR A 158 -9.62 -32.73 5.14
C THR A 158 -9.37 -31.93 3.86
N ILE A 159 -8.14 -31.53 3.55
CA ILE A 159 -7.85 -30.88 2.25
C ILE A 159 -7.97 -31.89 1.09
N ASN A 160 -7.55 -33.14 1.30
CA ASN A 160 -7.47 -34.14 0.24
C ASN A 160 -8.83 -34.72 -0.21
N ILE A 161 -9.93 -34.47 0.50
CA ILE A 161 -11.29 -34.86 0.03
C ILE A 161 -11.84 -33.94 -1.07
N GLY A 162 -11.04 -32.98 -1.55
CA GLY A 162 -11.42 -32.08 -2.64
C GLY A 162 -12.04 -30.75 -2.19
N MET A 163 -11.86 -30.36 -0.92
CA MET A 163 -12.42 -29.10 -0.39
C MET A 163 -11.78 -27.86 -1.03
N ILE A 164 -10.53 -27.93 -1.50
CA ILE A 164 -9.79 -26.79 -2.03
C ILE A 164 -8.92 -27.26 -3.20
N ASP A 165 -9.09 -26.66 -4.37
CA ASP A 165 -8.18 -26.85 -5.49
C ASP A 165 -6.84 -26.19 -5.14
N LYS A 166 -5.75 -26.96 -5.10
CA LYS A 166 -4.41 -26.57 -4.58
C LYS A 166 -3.75 -25.40 -5.34
N LYS A 167 -4.43 -24.78 -6.29
CA LYS A 167 -3.90 -23.76 -7.21
C LYS A 167 -4.10 -22.30 -6.76
N LEU A 168 -4.85 -22.02 -5.69
CA LEU A 168 -5.11 -20.64 -5.23
C LEU A 168 -4.13 -20.13 -4.16
N ALA A 169 -3.12 -20.92 -3.80
CA ALA A 169 -2.03 -20.52 -2.92
C ALA A 169 -0.71 -20.42 -3.71
N ASN A 170 -0.63 -19.42 -4.60
CA ASN A 170 0.63 -18.92 -5.15
C ASN A 170 0.70 -17.42 -4.87
#